data_AF-A0A1Y6BAU8-F1
#
_entry.id   AF-A0A1Y6BAU8-F1
#
_cell.length_a   1.000
_cell.length_b   1.000
_cell.length_c   1.000
_cell.angle_alpha   90.00
_cell.angle_beta   90.00
_cell.angle_gamma   90.00
#
_symmetry.space_group_name_H-M   'P 1'
#
loop_
_entity.id
_entity.type
_entity.pdbx_description
1 polymer ?
#
loop_
_entity_poly.entity_id
_entity_poly.type
_entity_poly.pdbx_seq_one_letter_code
_entity_poly.pdbx_strand_id
1 'polypeptide(L)' 'MNQTVPDTLKPCNKCGSRAELIKSGSRRYWVQCTRYAGNGNCNAIGAQADNKKEAIHNWNSTR' A
#
# COMPACT_ATOMS: atom_id res chain seq x y z
N MET A 1 6.21 13.56 -16.39
CA MET A 1 5.00 12.70 -16.49
C MET A 1 4.67 12.16 -15.10
N ASN A 2 3.96 12.94 -14.29
CA ASN A 2 3.57 12.54 -12.93
C ASN A 2 2.28 11.74 -13.00
N GLN A 3 2.38 10.41 -13.08
CA GLN A 3 1.23 9.54 -12.85
C GLN A 3 0.92 9.50 -11.35
N THR A 4 0.25 10.54 -10.86
CA THR A 4 -0.50 10.53 -9.62
C THR A 4 -1.70 9.62 -9.85
N VAL A 5 -1.61 8.36 -9.46
CA VAL A 5 -2.78 7.47 -9.43
C VAL A 5 -3.62 7.92 -8.24
N PRO A 6 -4.77 8.60 -8.43
CA PRO A 6 -5.58 9.07 -7.32
C PRO A 6 -6.67 8.02 -7.09
N ASP A 7 -6.27 6.86 -6.60
CA ASP A 7 -7.20 5.94 -5.96
C ASP A 7 -6.86 6.03 -4.48
N THR A 8 -7.68 6.76 -3.73
CA THR A 8 -7.40 7.20 -2.36
C THR A 8 -7.06 5.98 -1.52
N LEU A 9 -5.76 5.81 -1.23
CA LEU A 9 -5.28 4.76 -0.36
C LEU A 9 -5.90 4.96 1.01
N LYS A 10 -6.71 3.99 1.45
CA LYS A 10 -7.27 4.02 2.79
C LYS A 10 -6.14 4.05 3.82
N PRO A 11 -6.27 4.81 4.92
CA PRO A 11 -5.28 4.78 5.98
C PRO A 11 -5.22 3.38 6.60
N CYS A 12 -4.10 3.09 7.27
CA CYS A 12 -3.93 1.83 7.97
C CYS A 12 -4.96 1.69 9.10
N ASN A 13 -5.76 0.61 9.09
CA ASN A 13 -6.79 0.33 10.10
C ASN A 13 -6.24 0.21 11.53
N LYS A 14 -4.97 -0.18 11.71
CA LYS A 14 -4.38 -0.36 13.04
C LYS A 14 -3.98 0.95 13.72
N CYS A 15 -3.59 1.95 12.94
CA CYS A 15 -2.88 3.12 13.49
C CYS A 15 -3.32 4.45 12.87
N GLY A 16 -4.26 4.44 11.92
CA GLY A 16 -4.74 5.61 11.20
C GLY A 16 -3.69 6.31 10.33
N SER A 17 -2.47 5.77 10.25
CA SER A 17 -1.38 6.39 9.51
C SER A 17 -1.56 6.19 8.01
N ARG A 18 -0.92 7.07 7.23
CA ARG A 18 -0.98 7.04 5.76
C ARG A 18 -0.44 5.71 5.23
N ALA A 19 -1.05 5.24 4.15
CA ALA A 19 -0.56 4.12 3.38
C ALA A 19 0.21 4.61 2.15
N GLU A 20 1.20 3.84 1.74
CA GLU A 20 2.05 4.14 0.59
C GLU A 20 2.11 2.95 -0.35
N LEU A 21 2.04 3.23 -1.65
CA LEU A 21 2.21 2.23 -2.68
C LEU A 21 3.71 2.05 -2.97
N ILE A 22 4.21 0.86 -2.70
CA ILE A 22 5.57 0.45 -2.99
C ILE A 22 5.60 -0.29 -4.32
N LYS A 23 6.63 0.00 -5.11
CA LYS A 23 7.01 -0.75 -6.30
C LYS A 23 8.37 -1.39 -6.04
N SER A 24 8.48 -2.70 -6.27
CA SER A 24 9.76 -3.40 -6.29
C SER A 24 9.94 -4.17 -7.59
N GLY A 25 11.12 -4.02 -8.20
CA GLY A 25 11.41 -4.60 -9.51
C GLY A 25 10.48 -4.10 -10.62
N SER A 26 10.26 -4.93 -11.62
CA SER A 26 9.50 -4.57 -12.83
C SER A 26 7.99 -4.72 -12.66
N ARG A 27 7.54 -5.73 -11.91
CA ARG A 27 6.12 -6.10 -11.79
C ARG A 27 5.57 -6.10 -10.37
N ARG A 28 6.37 -6.04 -9.31
CA ARG A 28 5.83 -6.19 -7.95
C ARG A 28 5.35 -4.86 -7.39
N TYR A 29 4.09 -4.81 -6.99
CA TYR A 29 3.48 -3.68 -6.30
C TYR A 29 2.81 -4.15 -5.02
N TRP A 30 2.90 -3.39 -3.94
CA TRP A 30 2.09 -3.61 -2.75
C TRP A 30 1.88 -2.28 -2.04
N VAL A 31 0.89 -2.24 -1.15
CA VAL A 31 0.68 -1.08 -0.29
C VAL A 31 1.15 -1.41 1.11
N GLN A 32 1.80 -0.49 1.80
CA GLN A 32 2.17 -0.66 3.19
C GLN A 32 1.91 0.60 4.01
N CYS A 33 1.79 0.44 5.33
CA CYS A 33 1.69 1.56 6.24
C CYS A 33 3.04 2.31 6.37
N THR A 34 3.06 3.62 6.13
CA THR A 34 4.30 4.44 6.16
C THR A 34 4.96 4.48 7.54
N ARG A 35 4.15 4.56 8.60
CA ARG A 35 4.64 4.69 9.99
C ARG A 35 5.37 3.44 10.51
N TYR A 36 5.12 2.27 9.90
CA TYR A 36 5.56 1.00 10.46
C TYR A 36 6.27 0.09 9.47
N ALA A 37 6.47 0.54 8.23
CA ALA A 37 7.21 -0.17 7.20
C ALA A 37 8.60 -0.68 7.67
N GLY A 38 9.20 -0.02 8.67
CA GLY A 38 10.47 -0.45 9.28
C GLY A 38 10.41 -0.81 10.77
N ASN A 39 9.25 -0.71 11.43
CA ASN A 39 9.18 -0.74 12.90
C ASN A 39 8.71 -2.09 13.48
N GLY A 40 8.58 -3.12 12.64
CA GLY A 40 8.28 -4.52 13.04
C GLY A 40 6.92 -4.76 13.72
N ASN A 41 6.20 -3.72 14.13
CA ASN A 41 5.04 -3.81 15.01
C ASN A 41 3.69 -3.59 14.29
N CYS A 42 3.72 -3.20 13.02
CA CYS A 42 2.53 -3.16 12.19
C CYS A 42 2.78 -3.97 10.93
N ASN A 43 2.28 -5.21 10.96
CA ASN A 43 2.24 -6.13 9.82
C ASN A 43 1.23 -5.67 8.74
N ALA A 44 0.93 -4.36 8.67
CA ALA A 44 -0.03 -3.79 7.73
C ALA A 44 0.66 -3.57 6.39
N ILE A 45 0.91 -4.69 5.71
CA ILE A 45 1.35 -4.80 4.32
C ILE A 45 0.19 -5.46 3.56
N GLY A 46 -0.24 -4.84 2.48
CA GLY A 46 -1.26 -5.37 1.58
C GLY A 46 -0.70 -6.48 0.71
N ALA A 47 -1.59 -7.26 0.10
CA ALA A 47 -1.19 -8.30 -0.84
C ALA A 47 -0.39 -7.70 -2.01
N GLN A 48 0.66 -8.42 -2.40
CA GLN A 48 1.44 -8.07 -3.58
C GLN A 48 0.59 -8.30 -4.84
N ALA A 49 0.69 -7.41 -5.81
CA ALA A 49 0.05 -7.49 -7.10
C ALA A 49 1.04 -7.15 -8.23
N ASP A 50 0.68 -7.50 -9.46
CA ASP A 50 1.51 -7.25 -10.63
C ASP A 50 1.32 -5.84 -11.23
N ASN A 51 0.39 -5.07 -10.68
CA ASN A 51 0.06 -3.72 -11.12
C ASN A 51 -0.38 -2.81 -9.95
N LYS A 52 -0.28 -1.50 -10.15
CA LYS A 52 -0.62 -0.48 -9.14
C LYS A 52 -2.08 -0.56 -8.69
N LYS A 53 -3.02 -0.73 -9.63
CA LYS A 53 -4.48 -0.71 -9.35
C LYS A 53 -4.89 -1.84 -8.42
N GLU A 54 -4.42 -3.04 -8.72
CA GLU A 54 -4.71 -4.25 -7.96
C GLU A 54 -4.09 -4.20 -6.56
N ALA A 55 -2.86 -3.68 -6.43
CA ALA A 55 -2.25 -3.45 -5.11
C ALA A 55 -3.10 -2.49 -4.25
N ILE A 56 -3.62 -1.40 -4.84
CA ILE A 56 -4.50 -0.46 -4.14
C ILE A 56 -5.85 -1.12 -3.81
N HIS A 57 -6.44 -1.87 -4.74
CA HIS A 57 -7.69 -2.58 -4.52
C HIS A 57 -7.58 -3.61 -3.38
N ASN A 58 -6.51 -4.41 -3.36
CA ASN A 58 -6.24 -5.40 -2.32
C ASN A 58 -6.10 -4.75 -0.93
N TRP A 59 -5.45 -3.59 -0.88
CA TRP A 59 -5.35 -2.80 0.35
C TRP A 59 -6.70 -2.26 0.79
N ASN A 60 -7.42 -1.59 -0.11
CA ASN A 60 -8.70 -0.95 0.20
C ASN A 60 -9.83 -1.94 0.50
N SER A 61 -9.71 -3.20 0.06
CA SER A 61 -10.70 -4.27 0.33
C SER A 61 -10.53 -4.92 1.70
N THR A 62 -9.35 -4.80 2.32
CA THR A 62 -9.04 -5.39 3.62
C THR A 62 -9.08 -4.37 4.77
N ARG A 63 -9.54 -3.15 4.50
CA ARG A 63 -9.51 -1.99 5.38
C ARG A 63 -10.82 -1.19 5.27
#